data_AF-A0A934WUQ3-F1
#
_entry.id   AF-A0A934WUQ3-F1
#
_cell.length_a   1.000
_cell.length_b   1.000
_cell.length_c   1.000
_cell.angle_alpha   90.00
_cell.angle_beta   90.00
_cell.angle_gamma   90.00
#
_symmetry.space_group_name_H-M   'P 1'
#
loop_
_entity.id
_entity.type
_entity.pdbx_description
1 polymer ?
#
loop_
_entity_poly.entity_id
_entity_poly.type
_entity_poly.pdbx_seq_one_letter_code
_entity_poly.pdbx_strand_id
1 'polypeptide(L)'
;MNPERAKYLKEMEIGGILFCSLYAILAGKLYELSGKGLIGVLFGSVNNSPWECIKPLLLSYLLWGILEALSLQPSLHRLAAVKTSALYLLTTTLLAGSLVLRLFGLETDSAAFTAMCLISLCICTAVSLRLFYSELELKRFFAPCVFLLFLFLACYFSLTPFPLKNIIFMDSKTGLYGLIPEYFDMGAYYLS
;
A
#
# COMPACT_ATOMS: atom_id res chain seq x y z
N MET A 1 21.02 -7.70 -18.39
CA MET A 1 21.45 -7.11 -17.09
C MET A 1 22.66 -7.90 -16.60
N ASN A 2 23.67 -7.27 -16.00
CA ASN A 2 24.84 -7.99 -15.43
C ASN A 2 24.34 -9.00 -14.36
N PRO A 3 24.83 -10.25 -14.32
CA PRO A 3 24.43 -11.26 -13.33
C PRO A 3 24.53 -10.78 -11.87
N GLU A 4 25.51 -9.96 -11.51
CA GLU A 4 25.63 -9.41 -10.15
C GLU A 4 24.47 -8.45 -9.82
N ARG A 5 24.10 -7.58 -10.76
CA ARG A 5 22.95 -6.69 -10.61
C ARG A 5 21.63 -7.45 -10.58
N ALA A 6 21.54 -8.57 -11.30
CA ALA A 6 20.38 -9.45 -11.27
C ALA A 6 20.19 -10.11 -9.88
N LYS A 7 21.29 -10.63 -9.32
CA LYS A 7 21.29 -11.18 -7.96
C LYS A 7 20.89 -10.09 -6.94
N TYR A 8 21.51 -8.92 -7.03
CA TYR A 8 21.23 -7.82 -6.10
C TYR A 8 19.79 -7.29 -6.21
N LEU A 9 19.22 -7.21 -7.42
CA LEU A 9 17.79 -6.88 -7.61
C LEU A 9 16.88 -7.90 -6.90
N LYS A 10 17.20 -9.19 -7.00
CA LYS A 10 16.43 -10.25 -6.31
C LYS A 10 16.52 -10.11 -4.80
N GLU A 11 17.70 -9.84 -4.27
CA GLU A 11 17.91 -9.60 -2.83
C GLU A 11 17.13 -8.36 -2.35
N MET A 12 17.12 -7.28 -3.13
CA MET A 12 16.32 -6.09 -2.85
C MET A 12 14.81 -6.40 -2.86
N GLU A 13 14.29 -7.11 -3.86
CA GLU A 13 12.85 -7.44 -3.90
C GLU A 13 12.43 -8.32 -2.72
N ILE A 14 13.29 -9.25 -2.26
CA ILE A 14 13.05 -10.03 -1.03
C ILE A 14 13.11 -9.13 0.22
N GLY A 15 14.11 -8.25 0.30
CA GLY A 15 14.22 -7.27 1.38
C GLY A 15 13.00 -6.34 1.45
N GLY A 16 12.40 -6.04 0.30
CA GLY A 16 11.18 -5.26 0.18
C GLY A 16 9.98 -5.90 0.85
N ILE A 17 9.85 -7.23 0.81
CA ILE A 17 8.78 -7.94 1.53
C ILE A 17 8.88 -7.69 3.03
N LEU A 18 10.09 -7.86 3.57
CA LEU A 18 10.36 -7.65 4.99
C LEU A 18 10.12 -6.19 5.39
N PHE A 19 10.68 -5.24 4.62
CA PHE A 19 10.51 -3.81 4.86
C PHE A 19 9.03 -3.41 4.83
N CYS A 20 8.30 -3.82 3.79
CA CYS A 20 6.89 -3.47 3.62
C CYS A 20 6.04 -4.02 4.78
N SER A 21 6.30 -5.26 5.18
CA SER A 21 5.57 -5.91 6.29
C SER A 21 5.82 -5.20 7.62
N LEU A 22 7.07 -4.91 7.95
CA LEU A 22 7.43 -4.22 9.20
C LEU A 22 6.90 -2.79 9.24
N TYR A 23 7.04 -2.07 8.11
CA TYR A 23 6.51 -0.72 7.99
C TYR A 23 4.98 -0.71 8.15
N ALA A 24 4.26 -1.62 7.49
CA ALA A 24 2.80 -1.66 7.55
C ALA A 24 2.29 -1.88 8.99
N ILE A 25 2.98 -2.70 9.79
CA ILE A 25 2.65 -2.91 11.21
C ILE A 25 2.81 -1.60 12.00
N LEU A 26 3.94 -0.92 11.82
CA LEU A 26 4.23 0.36 12.50
C LEU A 26 3.27 1.46 12.06
N ALA A 27 3.12 1.65 10.76
CA ALA A 27 2.27 2.67 10.17
C ALA A 27 0.79 2.42 10.46
N GLY A 28 0.34 1.15 10.54
CA GLY A 28 -1.02 0.81 10.97
C GLY A 28 -1.38 1.38 12.35
N LYS A 29 -0.39 1.56 13.25
CA LYS A 29 -0.57 2.17 14.58
C LYS A 29 -0.29 3.66 14.64
N LEU A 30 0.16 4.26 13.54
CA LEU A 30 0.60 5.66 13.51
C LEU A 30 -0.52 6.66 13.82
N TYR A 31 -1.77 6.34 13.51
CA TYR A 31 -2.90 7.22 13.84
C TYR A 31 -3.08 7.36 15.36
N GLU A 32 -3.03 6.25 16.09
CA GLU A 32 -3.07 6.25 17.55
C GLU A 32 -1.82 6.92 18.15
N LEU A 33 -0.63 6.57 17.64
CA LEU A 33 0.65 7.10 18.16
C LEU A 33 0.84 8.60 17.91
N SER A 34 0.23 9.14 16.86
CA SER A 34 0.31 10.57 16.52
C SER A 34 -0.73 11.43 17.27
N GLY A 35 -1.42 10.87 18.27
CA GLY A 35 -2.49 11.57 18.96
C GLY A 35 -3.65 11.93 18.03
N LYS A 36 -3.89 11.10 17.00
CA LYS A 36 -4.90 11.31 15.96
C LYS A 36 -4.69 12.58 15.11
N GLY A 37 -3.44 13.04 15.02
CA GLY A 37 -3.04 14.18 14.21
C GLY A 37 -2.95 13.87 12.71
N LEU A 38 -2.65 14.90 11.91
CA LEU A 38 -2.62 14.83 10.45
C LEU A 38 -1.67 13.76 9.89
N ILE A 39 -0.51 13.56 10.52
CA ILE A 39 0.48 12.54 10.10
C ILE A 39 -0.15 11.14 10.17
N GLY A 40 -0.87 10.86 11.26
CA GLY A 40 -1.60 9.62 11.43
C GLY A 40 -2.74 9.45 10.44
N VAL A 41 -3.44 10.53 10.11
CA VAL A 41 -4.50 10.50 9.09
C VAL A 41 -3.94 10.13 7.73
N LEU A 42 -2.85 10.77 7.32
CA LEU A 42 -2.30 10.59 5.97
C LEU A 42 -1.62 9.22 5.80
N PHE A 43 -0.87 8.75 6.79
CA PHE A 43 0.02 7.60 6.64
C PHE A 43 -0.36 6.37 7.46
N GLY A 44 -1.27 6.51 8.43
CA GLY A 44 -1.77 5.41 9.25
C GLY A 44 -3.16 4.95 8.87
N SER A 45 -3.67 3.94 9.59
CA SER A 45 -5.04 3.45 9.46
C SER A 45 -5.95 4.25 10.38
N VAL A 46 -6.88 5.04 9.83
CA VAL A 46 -7.79 5.86 10.66
C VAL A 46 -9.01 5.11 11.17
N ASN A 47 -9.35 4.00 10.50
CA ASN A 47 -10.43 3.09 10.87
C ASN A 47 -10.07 1.66 10.40
N ASN A 48 -11.02 0.72 10.49
CA ASN A 48 -10.84 -0.68 10.09
C ASN A 48 -11.48 -1.01 8.73
N SER A 49 -11.72 -0.01 7.88
CA SER A 49 -12.19 -0.25 6.51
C SER A 49 -11.10 -0.96 5.70
N PRO A 50 -11.49 -1.77 4.70
CA PRO A 50 -10.54 -2.41 3.79
C PRO A 50 -9.47 -1.47 3.24
N TRP A 51 -9.86 -0.27 2.80
CA TRP A 51 -8.92 0.73 2.29
C TRP A 51 -7.90 1.17 3.34
N GLU A 52 -8.35 1.57 4.53
CA GLU A 52 -7.48 2.07 5.59
C GLU A 52 -6.51 1.00 6.09
N CYS A 53 -6.96 -0.24 6.18
CA CYS A 53 -6.11 -1.36 6.62
C CYS A 53 -4.98 -1.68 5.63
N ILE A 54 -5.20 -1.52 4.32
CA ILE A 54 -4.18 -1.84 3.29
C ILE A 54 -3.28 -0.64 2.97
N LYS A 55 -3.75 0.58 3.23
CA LYS A 55 -3.08 1.84 2.89
C LYS A 55 -1.63 1.94 3.43
N PRO A 56 -1.32 1.56 4.70
CA PRO A 56 0.05 1.51 5.20
C PRO A 56 0.98 0.62 4.36
N LEU A 57 0.47 -0.52 3.89
CA LEU A 57 1.25 -1.45 3.09
C LEU A 57 1.52 -0.91 1.68
N LEU A 58 0.53 -0.27 1.05
CA LEU A 58 0.71 0.38 -0.25
C LEU A 58 1.74 1.52 -0.19
N LEU A 59 1.72 2.31 0.87
CA LEU A 59 2.73 3.35 1.10
C LEU A 59 4.12 2.75 1.27
N SER A 60 4.25 1.67 2.04
CA SER A 60 5.55 1.02 2.24
C SER A 60 6.14 0.50 0.92
N TYR A 61 5.30 0.01 0.01
CA TYR A 61 5.72 -0.44 -1.31
C TYR A 61 6.23 0.71 -2.19
N LEU A 62 5.56 1.87 -2.15
CA LEU A 62 6.02 3.08 -2.81
C LEU A 62 7.39 3.54 -2.29
N LEU A 63 7.55 3.59 -0.95
CA LEU A 63 8.83 3.95 -0.32
C LEU A 63 9.94 2.96 -0.70
N TRP A 64 9.64 1.66 -0.74
CA TRP A 64 10.59 0.66 -1.18
C TRP A 64 11.00 0.84 -2.65
N GLY A 65 10.06 1.19 -3.53
CA GLY A 65 10.36 1.52 -4.92
C GLY A 65 11.33 2.71 -5.07
N ILE A 66 11.25 3.71 -4.19
CA ILE A 66 12.21 4.82 -4.13
C ILE A 66 13.58 4.33 -3.67
N LEU A 67 13.65 3.50 -2.62
CA LEU A 67 14.91 2.92 -2.15
C LEU A 67 15.59 2.08 -3.23
N GLU A 68 14.84 1.27 -3.97
CA GLU A 68 15.38 0.55 -5.13
C GLU A 68 15.89 1.49 -6.22
N ALA A 69 15.20 2.60 -6.50
CA ALA A 69 15.66 3.60 -7.46
C ALA A 69 17.05 4.14 -7.08
N LEU A 70 17.24 4.44 -5.79
CA LEU A 70 18.47 5.02 -5.26
C LEU A 70 19.62 3.99 -5.22
N SER A 71 19.34 2.76 -4.81
CA SER A 71 20.35 1.71 -4.62
C SER A 71 20.78 1.02 -5.91
N LEU A 72 19.84 0.69 -6.79
CA LEU A 72 20.12 -0.04 -8.04
C LEU A 72 20.40 0.89 -9.22
N GLN A 73 19.93 2.13 -9.15
CA GLN A 73 19.96 3.12 -10.24
C GLN A 73 19.55 2.52 -11.60
N PRO A 74 18.40 1.81 -11.68
CA PRO A 74 17.94 1.26 -12.95
C PRO A 74 17.47 2.39 -13.87
N SER A 75 17.16 2.05 -15.13
CA SER A 75 16.47 3.00 -16.00
C SER A 75 15.14 3.41 -15.36
N LEU A 76 14.98 4.70 -15.04
CA LEU A 76 13.76 5.25 -14.43
C LEU A 76 12.49 4.90 -15.23
N HIS A 77 12.62 4.84 -16.57
CA HIS A 77 11.53 4.44 -17.45
C HIS A 77 11.01 3.03 -17.14
N ARG A 78 11.93 2.08 -17.00
CA ARG A 78 11.57 0.68 -16.70
C ARG A 78 11.11 0.55 -15.26
N LEU A 79 11.81 1.17 -14.30
CA LEU A 79 11.44 1.13 -12.89
C LEU A 79 10.01 1.65 -12.66
N ALA A 80 9.69 2.82 -13.20
CA ALA A 80 8.35 3.41 -13.05
C ALA A 80 7.27 2.51 -13.65
N ALA A 81 7.52 1.94 -14.84
CA ALA A 81 6.56 1.03 -15.47
C ALA A 81 6.33 -0.25 -14.64
N VAL A 82 7.41 -0.88 -14.16
CA VAL A 82 7.33 -2.10 -13.35
C VAL A 82 6.65 -1.83 -12.00
N LYS A 83 7.14 -0.86 -11.23
CA LYS A 83 6.64 -0.59 -9.88
C LYS A 83 5.22 -0.05 -9.88
N THR A 84 4.84 0.77 -10.85
CA THR A 84 3.44 1.21 -10.96
C THR A 84 2.54 0.03 -11.30
N SER A 85 2.91 -0.81 -12.28
CA SER A 85 2.09 -1.98 -12.63
C SER A 85 1.91 -2.93 -11.45
N ALA A 86 3.00 -3.18 -10.72
CA ALA A 86 3.01 -4.02 -9.53
C ALA A 86 2.22 -3.38 -8.35
N LEU A 87 2.27 -2.06 -8.17
CA LEU A 87 1.47 -1.33 -7.18
C LEU A 87 -0.04 -1.49 -7.43
N TYR A 88 -0.48 -1.38 -8.69
CA TYR A 88 -1.89 -1.59 -9.03
C TYR A 88 -2.31 -3.06 -8.85
N LEU A 89 -1.42 -4.02 -9.15
CA LEU A 89 -1.66 -5.42 -8.85
C LEU A 89 -1.77 -5.66 -7.33
N LEU A 90 -0.88 -5.08 -6.53
CA LEU A 90 -0.92 -5.18 -5.08
C LEU A 90 -2.23 -4.59 -4.52
N THR A 91 -2.62 -3.40 -5.00
CA THR A 91 -3.85 -2.74 -4.57
C THR A 91 -5.08 -3.59 -4.89
N THR A 92 -5.17 -4.11 -6.11
CA THR A 92 -6.33 -4.93 -6.52
C THR A 92 -6.40 -6.26 -5.79
N THR A 93 -5.27 -6.95 -5.59
CA THR A 93 -5.21 -8.22 -4.84
C THR A 93 -5.53 -8.04 -3.37
N LEU A 94 -5.03 -6.98 -2.72
CA LEU A 94 -5.35 -6.66 -1.33
C LEU A 94 -6.83 -6.30 -1.15
N LEU A 95 -7.38 -5.45 -2.03
CA LEU A 95 -8.81 -5.10 -1.97
C LEU A 95 -9.69 -6.32 -2.23
N ALA A 96 -9.43 -7.09 -3.28
CA ALA A 96 -10.19 -8.30 -3.56
C ALA A 96 -10.10 -9.31 -2.41
N GLY A 97 -8.89 -9.52 -1.86
CA GLY A 97 -8.68 -10.40 -0.70
C GLY A 97 -9.44 -9.93 0.54
N SER A 98 -9.42 -8.63 0.83
CA SER A 98 -10.15 -8.07 1.98
C SER A 98 -11.66 -8.25 1.86
N LEU A 99 -12.22 -8.13 0.65
CA LEU A 99 -13.63 -8.40 0.38
C LEU A 99 -13.94 -9.90 0.51
N VAL A 100 -13.04 -10.78 0.07
CA VAL A 100 -13.18 -12.23 0.28
C VAL A 100 -13.17 -12.57 1.77
N LEU A 101 -12.26 -12.02 2.56
CA LEU A 101 -12.25 -12.23 4.01
C LEU A 101 -13.55 -11.75 4.66
N ARG A 102 -14.07 -10.59 4.24
CA ARG A 102 -15.38 -10.09 4.67
C ARG A 102 -16.53 -11.04 4.30
N LEU A 103 -16.54 -11.61 3.09
CA LEU A 103 -17.56 -12.59 2.68
C LEU A 103 -17.57 -13.84 3.57
N PHE A 104 -16.41 -14.26 4.08
CA PHE A 104 -16.28 -15.38 5.01
C PHE A 104 -16.41 -14.99 6.49
N GLY A 105 -16.64 -13.71 6.81
CA GLY A 105 -16.69 -13.23 8.19
C GLY A 105 -15.33 -13.26 8.92
N LEU A 106 -14.22 -13.37 8.19
CA LEU A 106 -12.84 -13.43 8.71
C LEU A 106 -12.14 -12.07 8.69
N GLU A 107 -12.88 -10.98 8.50
CA GLU A 107 -12.32 -9.62 8.40
C GLU A 107 -11.66 -9.11 9.68
N THR A 108 -12.09 -9.62 10.85
CA THR A 108 -11.47 -9.29 12.15
C THR A 108 -10.36 -10.26 12.53
N ASP A 109 -10.16 -11.34 11.78
CA ASP A 109 -9.10 -12.30 12.04
C ASP A 109 -7.75 -11.73 11.57
N SER A 110 -6.92 -11.35 12.55
CA SER A 110 -5.61 -10.77 12.29
C SER A 110 -4.67 -11.73 11.56
N ALA A 111 -4.77 -13.04 11.79
CA ALA A 111 -3.91 -14.02 11.15
C ALA A 111 -4.30 -14.19 9.67
N ALA A 112 -5.61 -14.29 9.39
CA ALA A 112 -6.11 -14.37 8.03
C ALA A 112 -5.77 -13.12 7.20
N PHE A 113 -5.95 -11.92 7.78
CA PHE A 113 -5.59 -10.66 7.13
C PHE A 113 -4.08 -10.55 6.86
N THR A 114 -3.26 -10.91 7.85
CA THR A 114 -1.79 -10.88 7.69
C THR A 114 -1.32 -11.86 6.62
N ALA A 115 -1.87 -13.09 6.60
CA ALA A 115 -1.57 -14.07 5.57
C ALA A 115 -1.94 -13.57 4.17
N MET A 116 -3.12 -12.96 4.01
CA MET A 116 -3.55 -12.35 2.76
C MET A 116 -2.60 -11.24 2.30
N CYS A 117 -2.18 -10.36 3.20
CA CYS A 117 -1.22 -9.30 2.91
C CYS A 117 0.12 -9.87 2.43
N LEU A 118 0.66 -10.87 3.13
CA LEU A 118 1.92 -11.52 2.76
C LEU A 118 1.83 -12.24 1.41
N ILE A 119 0.74 -12.97 1.15
CA ILE A 119 0.51 -13.65 -0.14
C ILE A 119 0.47 -12.61 -1.27
N SER A 120 -0.27 -11.51 -1.07
CA SER A 120 -0.40 -10.44 -2.07
C SER A 120 0.95 -9.76 -2.34
N LEU A 121 1.76 -9.52 -1.31
CA LEU A 121 3.13 -9.01 -1.46
C LEU A 121 4.02 -9.97 -2.24
N CYS A 122 4.00 -11.27 -1.90
CA CYS A 122 4.78 -12.29 -2.60
C CYS A 122 4.41 -12.40 -4.08
N ILE A 123 3.12 -12.33 -4.41
CA ILE A 123 2.64 -12.32 -5.80
C ILE A 123 3.14 -11.04 -6.50
N CYS A 124 2.98 -9.88 -5.86
CA CYS A 124 3.41 -8.59 -6.39
C CYS A 124 4.93 -8.55 -6.66
N THR A 125 5.77 -8.99 -5.73
CA THR A 125 7.23 -9.00 -5.90
C THR A 125 7.67 -10.02 -6.94
N ALA A 126 7.03 -11.19 -7.00
CA ALA A 126 7.29 -12.17 -8.05
C ALA A 126 6.97 -11.62 -9.46
N VAL A 127 5.86 -10.90 -9.60
CA VAL A 127 5.50 -10.24 -10.88
C VAL A 127 6.43 -9.07 -11.18
N SER A 128 6.78 -8.24 -10.20
CA SER A 128 7.75 -7.15 -10.33
C SER A 128 9.09 -7.65 -10.88
N LEU A 129 9.65 -8.70 -10.25
CA LEU A 129 10.88 -9.35 -10.71
C LEU A 129 10.76 -9.87 -12.13
N ARG A 130 9.66 -10.58 -12.46
CA ARG A 130 9.43 -11.09 -13.82
C ARG A 130 9.38 -9.97 -14.86
N LEU A 131 8.72 -8.85 -14.54
CA LEU A 131 8.64 -7.70 -15.44
C LEU A 131 10.01 -7.03 -15.65
N PHE A 132 10.85 -6.96 -14.61
CA PHE A 132 12.22 -6.41 -14.76
C PHE A 132 13.09 -7.21 -15.74
N TYR A 133 12.96 -8.54 -15.71
CA TYR A 133 13.68 -9.44 -16.62
C TYR A 133 13.01 -9.61 -17.99
N SER A 134 11.78 -9.15 -18.15
CA SER A 134 11.07 -9.28 -19.41
C SER A 134 11.73 -8.46 -20.53
N GLU A 135 11.67 -9.01 -21.75
CA GLU A 135 12.07 -8.32 -22.99
C GLU A 135 10.99 -7.34 -23.49
N LEU A 136 9.92 -7.12 -22.71
CA LEU A 136 8.86 -6.18 -23.07
C LEU A 136 9.43 -4.76 -23.15
N GLU A 137 9.00 -4.01 -24.17
CA GLU A 137 9.33 -2.59 -24.33
C GLU A 137 8.58 -1.69 -23.33
N LEU A 138 8.81 -1.93 -22.03
CA LEU A 138 8.20 -1.19 -20.93
C LEU A 138 8.46 0.32 -20.98
N LYS A 139 9.50 0.76 -21.73
CA LYS A 139 9.80 2.17 -21.96
C LYS A 139 8.63 2.91 -22.63
N ARG A 140 7.87 2.24 -23.52
CA ARG A 140 6.72 2.85 -24.21
C ARG A 140 5.57 3.16 -23.24
N PHE A 141 5.47 2.40 -22.15
CA PHE A 141 4.44 2.57 -21.12
C PHE A 141 4.84 3.57 -20.04
N PHE A 142 6.02 4.20 -20.13
CA PHE A 142 6.49 5.11 -19.09
C PHE A 142 5.50 6.24 -18.80
N ALA A 143 5.07 6.99 -19.82
CA ALA A 143 4.16 8.12 -19.61
C ALA A 143 2.79 7.69 -19.01
N PRO A 144 2.11 6.64 -19.54
CA PRO A 144 0.93 6.09 -18.88
C PRO A 144 1.17 5.65 -17.43
N CYS A 145 2.28 4.98 -17.13
CA CYS A 145 2.59 4.53 -15.78
C CYS A 145 2.88 5.69 -14.83
N VAL A 146 3.57 6.74 -15.27
CA VAL A 146 3.77 7.95 -14.44
C VAL A 146 2.45 8.63 -14.15
N PHE A 147 1.57 8.76 -15.16
CA PHE A 147 0.23 9.29 -14.95
C PHE A 147 -0.57 8.47 -13.92
N LEU A 148 -0.55 7.13 -14.07
CA LEU A 148 -1.21 6.22 -13.13
C LEU A 148 -0.61 6.30 -11.71
N LEU A 149 0.70 6.49 -11.58
CA LEU A 149 1.34 6.69 -10.27
C LEU A 149 0.82 7.97 -9.60
N PHE A 150 0.74 9.09 -10.34
CA PHE A 150 0.17 10.33 -9.80
C PHE A 150 -1.33 10.20 -9.49
N LEU A 151 -2.08 9.48 -10.32
CA LEU A 151 -3.48 9.19 -10.05
C LEU A 151 -3.63 8.37 -8.76
N PHE A 152 -2.79 7.36 -8.56
CA PHE A 152 -2.75 6.58 -7.33
C PHE A 152 -2.48 7.47 -6.12
N LEU A 153 -1.47 8.35 -6.18
CA LEU A 153 -1.15 9.28 -5.10
C LEU A 153 -2.30 10.26 -4.80
N ALA A 154 -2.96 10.78 -5.84
CA ALA A 154 -4.11 11.66 -5.68
C ALA A 154 -5.27 10.92 -4.97
N CYS A 155 -5.57 9.69 -5.38
CA CYS A 155 -6.53 8.83 -4.69
C CYS A 155 -6.10 8.52 -3.25
N TYR A 156 -4.82 8.21 -3.04
CA TYR A 156 -4.25 7.90 -1.72
C TYR A 156 -4.54 9.01 -0.70
N PHE A 157 -4.22 10.25 -1.07
CA PHE A 157 -4.39 11.41 -0.19
C PHE A 157 -5.82 11.95 -0.13
N SER A 158 -6.66 11.69 -1.15
CA SER A 158 -8.04 12.21 -1.19
C SER A 158 -9.05 11.28 -0.55
N LEU A 159 -8.90 9.97 -0.72
CA LEU A 159 -9.93 8.99 -0.32
C LEU A 159 -9.94 8.69 1.19
N THR A 160 -8.88 9.05 1.91
CA THR A 160 -8.86 9.00 3.38
C THR A 160 -9.76 10.10 3.99
N PRO A 161 -9.57 11.41 3.67
CA PRO A 161 -10.43 12.48 4.18
C PRO A 161 -11.81 12.52 3.51
N PHE A 162 -11.90 12.14 2.23
CA PHE A 162 -13.13 12.14 1.44
C PHE A 162 -13.46 10.72 0.93
N PRO A 163 -13.83 9.79 1.82
CA PRO A 163 -14.10 8.42 1.45
C PRO A 163 -15.32 8.30 0.54
N LEU A 164 -15.25 7.38 -0.43
CA LEU A 164 -16.41 7.02 -1.23
C LEU A 164 -17.37 6.17 -0.39
N LYS A 165 -18.69 6.39 -0.53
CA LYS A 165 -19.71 5.66 0.21
C LYS A 165 -19.94 4.26 -0.38
N ASN A 166 -19.00 3.36 -0.17
CA ASN A 166 -19.09 1.95 -0.58
C ASN A 166 -18.42 1.00 0.43
N ILE A 167 -18.56 -0.31 0.21
CA ILE A 167 -18.08 -1.34 1.12
C ILE A 167 -16.56 -1.31 1.40
N ILE A 168 -15.75 -0.71 0.51
CA ILE A 168 -14.29 -0.64 0.62
C ILE A 168 -13.84 0.39 1.67
N PHE A 169 -14.61 1.47 1.84
CA PHE A 169 -14.29 2.56 2.78
C PHE A 169 -15.14 2.53 4.06
N MET A 170 -16.06 1.57 4.16
CA MET A 170 -16.92 1.39 5.31
C MET A 170 -16.19 0.60 6.40
N ASP A 171 -16.08 1.19 7.59
CA ASP A 171 -15.53 0.55 8.76
C ASP A 171 -16.39 -0.65 9.19
N SER A 172 -15.75 -1.80 9.41
CA SER A 172 -16.44 -3.06 9.72
C SER A 172 -17.19 -3.05 11.05
N LYS A 173 -16.77 -2.23 12.01
CA LYS A 173 -17.33 -2.23 13.37
C LYS A 173 -18.47 -1.24 13.52
N THR A 174 -18.29 -0.04 13.00
CA THR A 174 -19.19 1.10 13.20
C THR A 174 -20.13 1.34 12.03
N GLY A 175 -19.81 0.83 10.84
CA GLY A 175 -20.54 1.14 9.61
C GLY A 175 -20.36 2.58 9.11
N LEU A 176 -19.46 3.34 9.73
CA LEU A 176 -19.14 4.72 9.38
C LEU A 176 -17.98 4.79 8.39
N TYR A 177 -17.73 5.98 7.86
CA TYR A 177 -16.74 6.24 6.82
C TYR A 177 -15.73 7.29 7.28
N GLY A 178 -14.46 7.11 6.88
CA GLY A 178 -13.40 8.09 7.11
C GLY A 178 -13.05 8.23 8.60
N LEU A 179 -12.92 9.48 9.06
CA LEU A 179 -12.61 9.80 10.45
C LEU A 179 -13.84 9.61 11.34
N ILE A 180 -13.81 8.57 12.18
CA ILE A 180 -14.94 8.19 13.03
C ILE A 180 -14.99 9.10 14.28
N PRO A 181 -16.16 9.69 14.63
CA PRO A 181 -16.31 10.61 15.76
C PRO A 181 -15.97 10.05 17.14
N GLU A 182 -16.08 8.73 17.38
CA GLU A 182 -15.58 8.11 18.62
C GLU A 182 -14.07 8.36 18.86
N TYR A 183 -13.35 8.77 17.82
CA TYR A 183 -11.95 9.17 17.92
C TYR A 183 -11.76 10.69 18.11
N PHE A 184 -12.77 11.55 17.97
CA PHE A 184 -12.66 13.02 18.07
C PHE A 184 -12.50 13.55 19.50
N ASP A 185 -12.98 12.82 20.52
CA ASP A 185 -13.07 13.30 21.91
C ASP A 185 -11.73 13.60 22.61
N MET A 186 -10.60 13.49 21.92
CA MET A 186 -9.28 13.88 22.42
C MET A 186 -8.65 15.07 21.67
N GLY A 187 -9.15 15.41 20.47
CA GLY A 187 -8.59 16.49 19.64
C GLY A 187 -9.21 17.86 19.95
N ALA A 188 -10.50 17.89 20.32
CA ALA A 188 -11.20 19.13 20.67
C ALA A 188 -10.71 19.74 22.00
N TYR A 189 -10.16 18.92 22.92
CA TYR A 189 -9.63 19.38 24.21
C TYR A 189 -8.36 20.24 24.08
N TYR A 190 -7.61 20.12 22.99
CA TYR A 190 -6.40 20.93 22.77
C TYR A 190 -6.68 22.28 22.11
N LEU A 191 -7.94 22.54 21.71
CA LEU A 191 -8.38 23.78 21.06
C LEU A 191 -9.46 24.53 21.86
N SER A 192 -9.80 24.07 23.06
CA SER A 192 -10.66 24.74 24.05
C SER A 192 -9.85 25.15 25.27
#